data_AF-K1STR1-F1
#
_entry.id   AF-K1STR1-F1
#
_cell.length_a   1.000
_cell.length_b   1.000
_cell.length_c   1.000
_cell.angle_alpha   90.00
_cell.angle_beta   90.00
_cell.angle_gamma   90.00
#
_symmetry.space_group_name_H-M   'P 1'
#
loop_
_entity.id
_entity.type
_entity.pdbx_description
1 polymer ?
#
loop_
_entity_poly.entity_id
_entity_poly.type
_entity_poly.pdbx_seq_one_letter_code
_entity_poly.pdbx_strand_id
1 'polypeptide(L)'
;MGADSLDYFDKWRHPEIICQNATVLAAVRDTLELPQIEGKIRRIKALFPAEIYPLAGGRTDVSSTAIRAQIRMTGECPAMLPGEVWELIKRYHLYGVSNLGE
;
A
#
# COMPACT_ATOMS: atom_id res chain seq x y z
N MET A 1 -0.14 -4.02 6.60
CA MET A 1 -0.87 -3.90 5.31
C MET A 1 -1.67 -2.60 5.28
N GLY A 2 -2.20 -2.18 4.14
CA GLY A 2 -3.15 -1.06 4.09
C GLY A 2 -4.50 -1.43 4.70
N ALA A 3 -5.16 -0.51 5.39
CA ALA A 3 -6.46 -0.78 6.03
C ALA A 3 -7.60 -1.03 5.02
N ASP A 4 -7.44 -0.61 3.77
CA ASP A 4 -8.32 -0.93 2.63
C ASP A 4 -8.31 -2.42 2.29
N SER A 5 -7.20 -3.11 2.51
CA SER A 5 -7.12 -4.56 2.26
C SER A 5 -8.02 -5.39 3.18
N LEU A 6 -8.47 -4.85 4.31
CA LEU A 6 -9.38 -5.54 5.22
C LEU A 6 -10.76 -5.80 4.59
N ASP A 7 -11.17 -5.03 3.56
CA ASP A 7 -12.48 -5.16 2.91
C ASP A 7 -12.68 -6.47 2.14
N TYR A 8 -11.57 -7.14 1.80
CA TYR A 8 -11.57 -8.38 1.03
C TYR A 8 -10.58 -9.41 1.58
N PHE A 9 -10.04 -9.18 2.78
CA PHE A 9 -9.07 -10.07 3.41
C PHE A 9 -9.64 -11.47 3.68
N ASP A 10 -10.93 -11.55 4.03
CA ASP A 10 -11.67 -12.81 4.20
C ASP A 10 -11.79 -13.66 2.91
N LYS A 11 -11.49 -13.06 1.75
CA LYS A 11 -11.52 -13.71 0.44
C LYS A 11 -10.14 -14.05 -0.11
N TRP A 12 -9.08 -13.79 0.65
CA TRP A 12 -7.72 -14.15 0.24
C TRP A 12 -7.58 -15.67 0.13
N ARG A 13 -6.48 -16.13 -0.45
CA ARG A 13 -6.20 -17.57 -0.46
C ARG A 13 -5.71 -17.98 0.93
N HIS A 14 -6.51 -18.80 1.62
CA HIS A 14 -6.24 -19.30 2.96
C HIS A 14 -5.95 -18.20 4.01
N PRO A 15 -6.88 -17.23 4.23
CA PRO A 15 -6.67 -16.15 5.21
C PRO A 15 -6.45 -16.69 6.63
N GLU A 16 -6.99 -17.87 6.95
CA GLU A 16 -6.80 -18.56 8.22
C GLU A 16 -5.33 -18.84 8.52
N ILE A 17 -4.53 -19.18 7.50
CA ILE A 17 -3.08 -19.44 7.67
C ILE A 17 -2.38 -18.13 8.07
N ILE A 18 -2.72 -17.02 7.42
CA ILE A 18 -2.14 -15.71 7.77
C ILE A 18 -2.52 -15.34 9.20
N CYS A 19 -3.80 -15.50 9.57
CA CYS A 19 -4.31 -15.18 10.90
C CYS A 19 -3.62 -16.00 12.00
N GLN A 20 -3.31 -17.27 11.75
CA GLN A 20 -2.62 -18.14 12.70
C GLN A 20 -1.13 -17.82 12.86
N ASN A 21 -0.48 -17.30 11.81
CA ASN A 21 0.97 -17.18 11.77
C ASN A 21 1.49 -15.74 11.92
N ALA A 22 0.61 -14.73 11.88
CA ALA A 22 1.04 -13.34 11.92
C ALA A 22 0.08 -12.43 12.69
N THR A 23 0.66 -11.45 13.39
CA THR A 23 -0.07 -10.26 13.82
C THR A 23 -0.13 -9.25 12.67
N VAL A 24 -1.34 -8.86 12.27
CA VAL A 24 -1.56 -7.96 11.15
C VAL A 24 -1.77 -6.54 11.66
N LEU A 25 -0.85 -5.64 11.31
CA LEU A 25 -1.02 -4.21 11.53
C LEU A 25 -1.64 -3.56 10.27
N ALA A 26 -2.79 -2.94 10.44
CA ALA A 26 -3.55 -2.27 9.38
C ALA A 26 -3.30 -0.76 9.42
N ALA A 27 -2.52 -0.24 8.47
CA ALA A 27 -2.20 1.18 8.38
C ALA A 27 -3.43 1.98 7.91
N VAL A 28 -3.95 2.83 8.79
CA VAL A 28 -5.14 3.65 8.54
C VAL A 28 -4.74 4.90 7.76
N ARG A 29 -5.51 5.23 6.70
CA ARG A 29 -5.40 6.50 5.96
C ARG A 29 -6.40 7.49 6.54
N ASP A 30 -6.05 8.78 6.60
CA ASP A 30 -6.85 9.85 7.22
C ASP A 30 -8.31 9.96 6.73
N THR A 31 -8.62 9.40 5.55
CA THR A 31 -9.98 9.38 4.99
C THR A 31 -10.90 8.32 5.60
N LEU A 32 -10.36 7.36 6.36
CA LEU A 32 -11.11 6.30 7.03
C LEU A 32 -11.06 6.54 8.53
N GLU A 33 -12.23 6.67 9.14
CA GLU A 33 -12.33 6.85 10.59
C GLU A 33 -11.98 5.55 11.33
N LEU A 34 -11.24 5.66 12.45
CA LEU A 34 -10.83 4.52 13.27
C LEU A 34 -11.98 3.53 13.60
N PRO A 35 -13.21 3.98 13.93
CA PRO A 35 -14.33 3.07 14.20
C PRO A 35 -14.72 2.18 13.01
N GLN A 36 -14.57 2.67 11.77
CA GLN A 36 -14.84 1.87 10.58
C GLN A 36 -13.83 0.74 10.45
N ILE A 37 -12.55 1.05 10.69
CA ILE A 37 -11.47 0.06 10.63
C ILE A 37 -11.64 -0.99 11.74
N GLU A 38 -11.96 -0.56 12.95
CA GLU A 38 -12.27 -1.49 14.05
C GLU A 38 -13.44 -2.41 13.72
N GLY A 39 -14.47 -1.90 13.03
CA GLY A 39 -15.59 -2.71 12.53
C GLY A 39 -15.12 -3.80 11.56
N LYS A 40 -14.25 -3.46 10.61
CA LYS A 40 -13.65 -4.42 9.68
C LYS A 40 -12.81 -5.48 10.41
N ILE A 41 -12.00 -5.04 11.38
CA ILE A 41 -11.18 -5.94 12.22
C ILE A 41 -12.08 -6.92 12.99
N ARG A 42 -13.14 -6.42 13.65
CA ARG A 42 -14.09 -7.28 14.38
C ARG A 42 -14.72 -8.33 13.49
N ARG A 43 -15.11 -7.97 12.25
CA ARG A 43 -15.66 -8.92 11.28
C ARG A 43 -14.68 -10.05 10.97
N ILE A 44 -13.41 -9.73 10.75
CA ILE A 44 -12.39 -10.75 10.45
C ILE A 44 -12.12 -11.64 11.67
N LYS A 45 -11.99 -11.05 12.87
CA LYS A 45 -11.79 -11.80 14.12
C LYS A 45 -12.96 -12.73 14.47
N ALA A 46 -14.16 -12.44 13.96
CA ALA A 46 -15.31 -13.33 14.10
C ALA A 46 -15.26 -14.55 13.16
N LEU A 47 -14.51 -14.47 12.06
CA LEU A 47 -14.35 -15.56 11.08
C LEU A 47 -13.12 -16.42 11.36
N PHE A 48 -12.05 -15.82 11.85
CA PHE A 48 -10.75 -16.47 12.07
C PHE A 48 -10.15 -16.07 13.41
N PRO A 49 -9.36 -16.94 14.06
CA PRO A 49 -8.58 -16.58 15.24
C PRO A 49 -7.41 -15.67 14.82
N ALA A 50 -7.68 -14.36 14.71
CA ALA A 50 -6.77 -13.40 14.12
C ALA A 50 -6.35 -12.30 15.10
N GLU A 51 -5.06 -11.97 15.10
CA GLU A 51 -4.51 -10.82 15.82
C GLU A 51 -4.29 -9.66 14.86
N ILE A 52 -5.26 -8.73 14.81
CA ILE A 52 -5.26 -7.58 13.91
C ILE A 52 -5.46 -6.30 14.71
N TYR A 53 -4.63 -5.29 14.43
CA TYR A 53 -4.65 -4.00 15.12
C TYR A 53 -4.54 -2.84 14.13
N PRO A 54 -5.24 -1.71 14.37
CA PRO A 54 -5.02 -0.50 13.59
C PRO A 54 -3.66 0.12 13.93
N LEU A 55 -2.96 0.62 12.92
CA LEU A 55 -1.73 1.39 13.09
C LEU A 55 -2.02 2.86 12.78
N ALA A 56 -1.96 3.70 13.82
CA ALA A 56 -2.08 5.14 13.70
C ALA A 56 -0.78 5.76 13.15
N GLY A 57 -0.89 6.81 12.33
CA GLY A 57 0.27 7.54 11.82
C GLY A 57 1.05 6.86 10.68
N GLY A 58 0.54 5.77 10.10
CA GLY A 58 1.13 5.09 8.95
C GLY A 58 0.98 5.84 7.61
N ARG A 59 0.86 7.16 7.64
CA ARG A 59 0.57 7.98 6.46
C ARG A 59 1.82 8.12 5.59
N THR A 60 1.70 7.67 4.36
CA THR A 60 2.56 8.13 3.26
C THR A 60 1.63 8.71 2.22
N ASP A 61 1.67 10.03 2.04
CA ASP A 61 0.83 10.73 1.05
C ASP A 61 1.41 10.56 -0.37
N VAL A 62 1.54 9.28 -0.75
CA VAL A 62 2.22 8.82 -1.94
C VAL A 62 1.45 7.62 -2.45
N SER A 63 1.17 7.60 -3.76
CA SER A 63 0.65 6.42 -4.43
C SER A 63 1.44 6.14 -5.70
N SER A 64 1.64 4.86 -6.03
CA SER A 64 2.30 4.48 -7.28
C SER A 64 1.53 4.98 -8.51
N THR A 65 0.21 5.14 -8.42
CA THR A 65 -0.61 5.74 -9.49
C THR A 65 -0.22 7.20 -9.73
N ALA A 66 -0.11 8.00 -8.67
CA ALA A 66 0.32 9.40 -8.77
C ALA A 66 1.77 9.51 -9.27
N ILE A 67 2.69 8.68 -8.73
CA ILE A 67 4.09 8.62 -9.19
C ILE A 67 4.15 8.36 -10.70
N ARG A 68 3.49 7.31 -11.20
CA ARG A 68 3.50 6.98 -12.63
C ARG A 68 2.82 8.05 -13.50
N ALA A 69 1.80 8.72 -12.98
CA ALA A 69 1.15 9.81 -13.69
C ALA A 69 2.09 11.03 -13.81
N GLN A 70 2.75 11.42 -12.71
CA GLN A 70 3.73 12.48 -12.69
C GLN A 70 4.89 12.19 -13.65
N ILE A 71 5.47 10.99 -13.58
CA ILE A 71 6.57 10.58 -14.47
C ILE A 71 6.17 10.71 -15.94
N ARG A 72 4.96 10.26 -16.32
CA ARG A 72 4.49 10.38 -17.71
C ARG A 72 4.20 11.81 -18.14
N MET A 73 3.80 12.67 -17.20
CA MET A 73 3.45 14.05 -17.46
C MET A 73 4.69 14.96 -17.55
N THR A 74 5.67 14.76 -16.67
CA THR A 74 6.83 15.66 -16.55
C THR A 74 8.12 15.06 -17.10
N GLY A 75 8.23 13.73 -17.17
CA GLY A 75 9.49 13.04 -17.50
C GLY A 75 10.56 13.14 -16.40
N GLU A 76 10.22 13.70 -15.25
CA GLU A 76 11.15 14.01 -14.16
C GLU A 76 11.00 13.05 -12.98
N CYS A 77 12.04 12.97 -12.15
CA CYS A 77 12.03 12.19 -10.92
C CYS A 77 11.05 12.80 -9.89
N PRO A 78 10.01 12.07 -9.45
CA PRO A 78 9.14 12.54 -8.38
C PRO A 78 9.91 12.69 -7.07
N ALA A 79 9.73 13.80 -6.35
CA ALA A 79 10.49 14.12 -5.13
C ALA A 79 10.38 13.06 -4.01
N MET A 80 9.29 12.30 -3.98
CA MET A 80 9.08 11.23 -3.01
C MET A 80 9.83 9.92 -3.32
N LEU A 81 10.44 9.83 -4.51
CA LEU A 81 11.09 8.62 -4.98
C LEU A 81 12.59 8.65 -4.63
N PRO A 82 13.15 7.59 -4.04
CA PRO A 82 14.59 7.50 -3.85
C PRO A 82 15.34 7.56 -5.19
N GLY A 83 16.48 8.25 -5.22
CA GLY A 83 17.26 8.46 -6.44
C GLY A 83 17.71 7.17 -7.12
N GLU A 84 18.05 6.15 -6.34
CA GLU A 84 18.44 4.82 -6.82
C GLU A 84 17.30 4.13 -7.57
N VAL A 85 16.05 4.34 -7.13
CA VAL A 85 14.86 3.81 -7.81
C VAL A 85 14.64 4.55 -9.14
N TRP A 86 14.91 5.86 -9.17
CA TRP A 86 14.87 6.65 -10.41
C TRP A 86 15.88 6.18 -11.44
N GLU A 87 17.12 5.88 -11.02
CA GLU A 87 18.14 5.32 -11.91
C GLU A 87 17.70 3.98 -12.52
N LEU A 88 17.02 3.13 -11.75
CA LEU A 88 16.44 1.89 -12.28
C LEU A 88 15.32 2.16 -13.29
N ILE A 89 14.44 3.12 -13.01
CA ILE A 89 13.35 3.51 -13.93
C ILE A 89 13.92 3.96 -15.28
N LYS A 90 14.96 4.80 -15.29
CA LYS A 90 15.65 5.22 -16.52
C LYS A 90 16.31 4.05 -17.24
N ARG A 91 17.14 3.29 -16.52
CA ARG A 91 17.91 2.15 -17.08
C ARG A 91 17.01 1.13 -17.80
N TYR A 92 15.84 0.85 -17.24
CA TYR A 92 14.90 -0.14 -17.78
C TYR A 92 13.75 0.47 -18.57
N HIS A 93 13.80 1.78 -18.87
CA HIS A 93 12.78 2.50 -19.63
C HIS A 93 11.36 2.32 -19.09
N LEU A 94 11.23 2.29 -17.76
CA LEU A 94 9.94 2.10 -17.12
C LEU A 94 9.08 3.37 -17.25
N TYR A 95 7.78 3.18 -17.33
CA TYR A 95 6.78 4.26 -17.31
C TYR A 95 6.92 5.31 -18.42
N GLY A 96 7.59 4.97 -19.53
CA GLY A 96 7.77 5.87 -20.68
C GLY A 96 8.94 6.84 -20.54
N VAL A 97 9.83 6.63 -19.57
CA VAL A 97 11.06 7.42 -19.43
C VAL A 97 12.10 6.89 -20.42
N SER A 98 12.35 7.65 -21.50
CA SER A 98 13.49 7.43 -22.38
C SER A 98 14.77 7.87 -21.67
N ASN A 99 15.91 7.26 -21.98
CA ASN A 99 17.19 7.88 -21.64
C ASN A 99 17.28 9.20 -22.43
N LEU A 100 16.93 10.32 -21.81
CA LEU A 100 17.19 11.65 -22.36
C LEU A 100 18.71 11.85 -22.28
N GLY A 101 19.45 11.36 -23.28
CA GLY A 101 20.90 11.40 -23.29
C GLY A 101 21.62 10.54 -24.33
N GLU A 102 20.97 10.14 -25.44
CA GLU A 102 21.66 9.76 -26.68
C GLU A 102 21.12 10.59 -27.85
#